data_AF-A0A9W9T780-F1
#
_entry.id   AF-A0A9W9T780-F1
#
_cell.length_a   1.000
_cell.length_b   1.000
_cell.length_c   1.000
_cell.angle_alpha   90.00
_cell.angle_beta   90.00
_cell.angle_gamma   90.00
#
_symmetry.space_group_name_H-M   'P 1'
#
loop_
_entity.id
_entity.type
_entity.pdbx_description
1 polymer ?
#
loop_
_entity_poly.entity_id
_entity_poly.type
_entity_poly.pdbx_seq_one_letter_code
_entity_poly.pdbx_strand_id
1 'polypeptide(L)'
;MVLLVTTDRILNAFEAVPGSCRQELDLPATLELHGPIAHEQILRLSKHLQHDAEYNAIQGIGRSPTILSALLRGTKVYVPPPPKKPEPSPEYLASKARLLAAEEKAAYQRLLHPSYAPNPNDADRLIATSDAPIVEEDTLTPSLVFNIFISVLVTGFSTYWALTRFTMPNVLARIFSSWTGPRTDVFSEEQATGGASAAVRVLLSLFAALTVAIAESFLYAAYLGKIERARVQERKVKERKTVVGAVQDSGQVASAEQEEVEIWGKGVNGGVRRRVREKWEREKEQS
;
A
#
# COMPACT_ATOMS: atom_id res chain seq x y z
N MET A 1 -24.49 12.79 -18.94
CA MET A 1 -25.67 13.38 -18.25
C MET A 1 -25.44 13.24 -16.75
N VAL A 2 -25.54 14.32 -15.98
CA VAL A 2 -25.32 14.29 -14.52
C VAL A 2 -26.60 13.78 -13.85
N LEU A 3 -26.46 12.77 -12.99
CA LEU A 3 -27.54 12.23 -12.17
C LEU A 3 -27.50 12.90 -10.79
N LEU A 4 -28.66 13.31 -10.32
CA LEU A 4 -28.87 13.92 -9.01
C LEU A 4 -29.71 12.97 -8.15
N VAL A 5 -29.55 13.07 -6.84
CA VAL A 5 -30.34 12.32 -5.86
C VAL A 5 -31.73 12.97 -5.77
N THR A 6 -32.78 12.19 -5.97
CA THR A 6 -34.18 12.63 -5.80
C THR A 6 -34.45 12.99 -4.34
N THR A 7 -35.02 14.18 -4.10
CA THR A 7 -35.42 14.68 -2.78
C THR A 7 -36.94 14.73 -2.66
N ASP A 8 -37.47 14.85 -1.44
CA ASP A 8 -38.93 14.96 -1.19
C ASP A 8 -39.58 16.10 -1.96
N ARG A 9 -38.85 17.20 -2.17
CA ARG A 9 -39.32 18.36 -2.94
C ARG A 9 -39.56 18.01 -4.40
N ILE A 10 -38.65 17.22 -4.97
CA ILE A 10 -38.74 16.76 -6.36
C ILE A 10 -39.87 15.73 -6.48
N LEU A 11 -40.05 14.84 -5.49
CA LEU A 11 -41.16 13.89 -5.47
C LEU A 11 -42.51 14.60 -5.38
N ASN A 12 -42.69 15.53 -4.44
CA ASN A 12 -43.94 16.30 -4.32
C ASN A 12 -44.25 17.08 -5.60
N ALA A 13 -43.22 17.66 -6.22
CA ALA A 13 -43.35 18.38 -7.48
C ALA A 13 -43.68 17.45 -8.66
N PHE A 14 -43.18 16.22 -8.65
CA PHE A 14 -43.50 15.19 -9.64
C PHE A 14 -44.93 14.65 -9.46
N GLU A 15 -45.37 14.46 -8.22
CA GLU A 15 -46.74 14.03 -7.89
C GLU A 15 -47.79 15.05 -8.31
N ALA A 16 -47.48 16.34 -8.20
CA ALA A 16 -48.36 17.43 -8.66
C ALA A 16 -48.63 17.40 -10.18
N VAL A 17 -47.75 16.79 -10.99
CA VAL A 17 -47.91 16.73 -12.45
C VAL A 17 -48.74 15.49 -12.84
N PRO A 18 -49.82 15.63 -13.62
CA PRO A 18 -50.64 14.50 -14.07
C PRO A 18 -49.90 13.58 -15.05
N GLY A 19 -50.24 12.29 -15.03
CA GLY A 19 -49.52 11.23 -15.77
C GLY A 19 -49.40 11.44 -17.29
N SER A 20 -50.38 12.11 -17.91
CA SER A 20 -50.35 12.42 -19.35
C SER A 20 -49.21 13.37 -19.71
N CYS A 21 -49.00 14.42 -18.90
CA CYS A 21 -47.90 15.36 -19.10
C CYS A 21 -46.53 14.73 -18.81
N ARG A 22 -46.46 13.73 -17.92
CA ARG A 22 -45.19 13.04 -17.62
C ARG A 22 -44.60 12.33 -18.84
N GLN A 23 -45.45 11.79 -19.71
CA GLN A 23 -45.02 11.14 -20.95
C GLN A 23 -44.56 12.15 -22.00
N GLU A 24 -45.19 13.33 -22.07
CA GLU A 24 -44.78 14.41 -22.99
C GLU A 24 -43.45 15.07 -22.59
N LEU A 25 -43.12 15.05 -21.30
CA LEU A 25 -41.92 15.69 -20.72
C LEU A 25 -40.70 14.74 -20.60
N ASP A 26 -40.78 13.51 -21.11
CA ASP A 26 -39.77 12.44 -20.96
C ASP A 26 -39.36 12.17 -19.49
N LEU A 27 -40.33 12.25 -18.57
CA LEU A 27 -40.10 11.96 -17.17
C LEU A 27 -40.19 10.44 -16.92
N PRO A 28 -39.42 9.90 -15.97
CA PRO A 28 -39.48 8.47 -15.64
C PRO A 28 -40.87 8.13 -15.06
N ALA A 29 -41.39 6.94 -15.38
CA ALA A 29 -42.73 6.51 -14.98
C ALA A 29 -42.90 6.41 -13.45
N THR A 30 -41.81 6.08 -12.74
CA THR A 30 -41.77 5.97 -11.28
C THR A 30 -40.49 6.59 -10.77
N LEU A 31 -40.59 7.54 -9.82
CA LEU A 31 -39.44 8.11 -9.12
C LEU A 31 -39.42 7.56 -7.69
N GLU A 32 -38.26 7.04 -7.29
CA GLU A 32 -38.02 6.59 -5.92
C GLU A 32 -37.29 7.67 -5.11
N LEU A 33 -37.58 7.73 -3.81
CA LEU A 33 -36.86 8.59 -2.87
C LEU A 33 -35.39 8.19 -2.84
N HIS A 34 -34.49 9.16 -2.96
CA HIS A 34 -33.04 8.97 -3.13
C HIS A 34 -32.59 8.24 -4.41
N GLY A 35 -33.49 8.01 -5.36
CA GLY A 35 -33.16 7.46 -6.67
C GLY A 35 -32.39 8.45 -7.57
N PRO A 36 -31.90 7.98 -8.73
CA PRO A 36 -31.25 8.83 -9.71
C PRO A 36 -32.27 9.58 -10.57
N ILE A 37 -32.14 10.90 -10.67
CA ILE A 37 -32.88 11.74 -11.61
C ILE A 37 -31.91 12.54 -12.48
N ALA A 38 -32.17 12.62 -13.79
CA ALA A 38 -31.33 13.41 -14.68
C ALA A 38 -31.57 14.91 -14.47
N HIS A 39 -30.50 15.72 -14.48
CA HIS A 39 -30.62 17.16 -14.33
C HIS A 39 -31.56 17.81 -15.37
N GLU A 40 -31.54 17.33 -16.62
CA GLU A 40 -32.44 17.75 -17.71
C GLU A 40 -33.92 17.57 -17.37
N GLN A 41 -34.26 16.47 -16.67
CA GLN A 41 -35.63 16.16 -16.27
C GLN A 41 -36.14 17.13 -15.21
N ILE A 42 -35.28 17.50 -14.25
CA ILE A 42 -35.59 18.53 -13.26
C ILE A 42 -35.79 19.89 -13.93
N LEU A 43 -34.98 20.21 -14.95
CA LEU A 43 -35.12 21.43 -15.73
C LEU A 43 -36.47 21.50 -16.45
N ARG A 44 -36.87 20.43 -17.14
CA ARG A 44 -38.18 20.33 -17.81
C ARG A 44 -39.34 20.43 -16.83
N LEU A 45 -39.26 19.70 -15.73
CA LEU A 45 -40.24 19.76 -14.64
C LEU A 45 -40.36 21.18 -14.07
N SER A 46 -39.23 21.86 -13.83
CA SER A 46 -39.23 23.23 -13.33
C SER A 46 -39.85 24.25 -14.30
N LYS A 47 -39.71 24.04 -15.62
CA LYS A 47 -40.33 24.90 -16.65
C LYS A 47 -41.83 24.69 -16.70
N HIS A 48 -42.29 23.45 -16.56
CA HIS A 48 -43.72 23.15 -16.52
C HIS A 48 -44.40 23.78 -15.31
N LEU A 49 -43.81 23.63 -14.11
CA LEU A 49 -44.35 24.17 -12.87
C LEU A 49 -44.32 25.71 -12.80
N GLN A 50 -43.50 26.38 -13.62
CA GLN A 50 -43.56 27.84 -13.75
C GLN A 50 -44.86 28.31 -14.38
N HIS A 51 -45.46 27.51 -15.26
CA HIS A 51 -46.72 27.84 -15.94
C HIS A 51 -47.96 27.35 -15.20
N ASP A 52 -47.80 26.56 -14.14
CA ASP A 52 -48.90 26.02 -13.35
C ASP A 52 -49.34 26.99 -12.24
N ALA A 53 -50.55 27.53 -12.35
CA ALA A 53 -51.07 28.51 -11.40
C ALA A 53 -51.38 27.90 -10.02
N GLU A 54 -51.77 26.61 -9.97
CA GLU A 54 -52.13 25.93 -8.73
C GLU A 54 -50.87 25.64 -7.89
N TYR A 55 -49.79 25.19 -8.54
CA TYR A 55 -48.52 24.94 -7.88
C TYR A 55 -47.90 26.23 -7.30
N ASN A 56 -47.99 27.33 -8.05
CA ASN A 56 -47.48 28.63 -7.60
C ASN A 56 -48.28 29.21 -6.42
N ALA A 57 -49.59 28.93 -6.34
CA ALA A 57 -50.42 29.35 -5.21
C ALA A 57 -50.04 28.61 -3.91
N ILE A 58 -49.69 27.32 -4.01
CA ILE A 58 -49.30 26.49 -2.86
C ILE A 58 -47.91 26.88 -2.33
N GLN A 59 -46.99 27.30 -3.19
CA GLN A 59 -45.61 27.62 -2.78
C GLN A 59 -45.44 28.97 -2.06
N GLY A 60 -46.47 29.83 -2.01
CA GLY A 60 -46.46 31.06 -1.19
C GLY A 60 -45.28 31.99 -1.47
N ILE A 61 -45.39 32.86 -2.49
CA ILE A 61 -44.32 33.76 -2.94
C ILE A 61 -44.04 34.85 -1.89
N GLY A 62 -43.23 34.52 -0.88
CA GLY A 62 -42.54 35.46 -0.01
C GLY A 62 -41.04 35.40 -0.29
N ARG A 63 -40.53 36.28 -1.17
CA ARG A 63 -39.08 36.40 -1.50
C ARG A 63 -38.43 35.08 -1.97
N SER A 64 -39.02 34.42 -2.98
CA SER A 64 -38.56 33.09 -3.39
C SER A 64 -37.45 33.11 -4.46
N PRO A 65 -36.42 32.26 -4.33
CA PRO A 65 -35.50 31.96 -5.42
C PRO A 65 -36.23 31.13 -6.50
N THR A 66 -35.72 31.07 -7.74
CA THR A 66 -36.39 30.43 -8.90
C THR A 66 -36.91 29.01 -8.59
N ILE A 67 -38.02 28.55 -9.19
CA ILE A 67 -38.60 27.20 -8.93
C ILE A 67 -37.55 26.09 -9.07
N LEU A 68 -36.69 26.20 -10.09
CA LEU A 68 -35.55 25.30 -10.27
C LEU A 68 -34.62 25.28 -9.04
N SER A 69 -34.28 26.44 -8.49
CA SER A 69 -33.43 26.52 -7.30
C SER A 69 -34.09 25.93 -6.05
N ALA A 70 -35.44 25.98 -5.95
CA ALA A 70 -36.18 25.34 -4.87
C ALA A 70 -36.11 23.81 -4.95
N LEU A 71 -36.15 23.27 -6.18
CA LEU A 71 -36.04 21.83 -6.49
C LEU A 71 -34.61 21.29 -6.32
N LEU A 72 -33.60 22.08 -6.72
CA LEU A 72 -32.18 21.71 -6.60
C LEU A 72 -31.64 21.85 -5.17
N ARG A 73 -32.40 22.46 -4.25
CA ARG A 73 -31.95 22.67 -2.88
C ARG A 73 -31.83 21.33 -2.15
N GLY A 74 -30.60 20.97 -1.79
CA GLY A 74 -30.30 19.72 -1.09
C GLY A 74 -30.09 18.51 -2.00
N THR A 75 -30.16 18.67 -3.33
CA THR A 75 -29.77 17.58 -4.26
C THR A 75 -28.27 17.39 -4.22
N LYS A 76 -27.84 16.13 -4.16
CA LYS A 76 -26.43 15.73 -4.27
C LYS A 76 -26.21 14.99 -5.59
N VAL A 77 -24.98 14.92 -6.07
CA VAL A 77 -24.65 14.08 -7.23
C VAL A 77 -24.89 12.62 -6.85
N TYR A 78 -25.68 11.91 -7.66
CA TYR A 78 -25.94 10.50 -7.44
C TYR A 78 -24.69 9.69 -7.78
N VAL A 79 -24.16 9.00 -6.77
CA VAL A 79 -23.09 8.02 -6.93
C VAL A 79 -23.74 6.65 -6.75
N PRO A 80 -23.68 5.77 -7.75
CA PRO A 80 -24.29 4.45 -7.63
C PRO A 80 -23.67 3.69 -6.45
N PRO A 81 -24.44 2.86 -5.75
CA PRO A 81 -23.92 2.04 -4.67
C PRO A 81 -22.75 1.19 -5.21
N PRO A 82 -21.67 1.04 -4.43
CA PRO A 82 -20.53 0.27 -4.87
C PRO A 82 -20.99 -1.15 -5.26
N PRO A 83 -20.39 -1.74 -6.31
CA PRO A 83 -20.75 -3.08 -6.73
C PRO A 83 -20.60 -4.05 -5.54
N LYS A 84 -21.50 -5.02 -5.45
CA LYS A 84 -21.42 -6.08 -4.43
C LYS A 84 -20.04 -6.73 -4.53
N LYS A 85 -19.38 -6.90 -3.39
CA LYS A 85 -18.06 -7.54 -3.35
C LYS A 85 -18.17 -8.93 -3.99
N PRO A 86 -17.18 -9.35 -4.81
CA PRO A 86 -17.20 -10.69 -5.37
C PRO A 86 -17.23 -11.71 -4.24
N GLU A 87 -17.95 -12.80 -4.48
CA GLU A 87 -17.93 -13.94 -3.56
C GLU A 87 -16.48 -14.48 -3.47
N PRO A 88 -16.03 -14.90 -2.28
CA PRO A 88 -14.68 -15.41 -2.10
C PRO A 88 -14.46 -16.65 -2.98
N SER A 89 -13.26 -16.76 -3.57
CA SER A 89 -12.92 -17.91 -4.40
C SER A 89 -12.98 -19.23 -3.59
N PRO A 90 -13.36 -20.36 -4.20
CA PRO A 90 -13.43 -21.65 -3.51
C PRO A 90 -12.06 -22.09 -2.97
N GLU A 91 -10.98 -21.72 -3.67
CA GLU A 91 -9.61 -21.97 -3.22
C GLU A 91 -9.29 -21.25 -1.90
N TYR A 92 -9.73 -20.00 -1.75
CA TYR A 92 -9.55 -19.24 -0.52
C TYR A 92 -10.35 -19.84 0.65
N LEU A 93 -11.56 -20.33 0.38
CA LEU A 93 -12.34 -21.02 1.39
C LEU A 93 -11.68 -22.34 1.81
N ALA A 94 -11.13 -23.09 0.84
CA ALA A 94 -10.39 -24.32 1.12
C ALA A 94 -9.13 -24.06 1.95
N SER A 95 -8.35 -23.01 1.64
CA SER A 95 -7.16 -22.66 2.42
C SER A 95 -7.53 -22.15 3.82
N LYS A 96 -8.57 -21.32 3.94
CA LYS A 96 -9.10 -20.87 5.23
C LYS A 96 -9.57 -22.04 6.09
N ALA A 97 -10.33 -22.97 5.53
CA ALA A 97 -10.81 -24.16 6.24
C ALA A 97 -9.63 -25.03 6.69
N ARG A 98 -8.61 -25.19 5.85
CA ARG A 98 -7.39 -25.92 6.20
C ARG A 98 -6.64 -25.25 7.37
N LEU A 99 -6.51 -23.93 7.39
CA LEU A 99 -5.84 -23.21 8.47
C LEU A 99 -6.61 -23.33 9.79
N LEU A 100 -7.94 -23.18 9.76
CA LEU A 100 -8.77 -23.34 10.94
C LEU A 100 -8.68 -24.77 11.49
N ALA A 101 -8.74 -25.78 10.61
CA ALA A 101 -8.59 -27.18 11.02
C ALA A 101 -7.21 -27.47 11.63
N ALA A 102 -6.14 -26.85 11.11
CA ALA A 102 -4.80 -26.98 11.68
C ALA A 102 -4.71 -26.34 13.07
N GLU A 103 -5.32 -25.17 13.27
CA GLU A 103 -5.39 -24.49 14.57
C GLU A 103 -6.20 -25.32 15.59
N GLU A 104 -7.38 -25.81 15.20
CA GLU A 104 -8.22 -26.68 16.02
C GLU A 104 -7.47 -27.96 16.44
N LYS A 105 -6.77 -28.59 15.50
CA LYS A 105 -5.94 -29.77 15.78
C LYS A 105 -4.84 -29.46 16.79
N ALA A 106 -4.14 -28.34 16.63
CA ALA A 106 -3.09 -27.93 17.56
C ALA A 106 -3.68 -27.63 18.95
N ALA A 107 -4.84 -26.99 19.01
CA ALA A 107 -5.55 -26.74 20.27
C ALA A 107 -5.95 -28.04 20.97
N TYR A 108 -6.49 -29.01 20.23
CA TYR A 108 -6.83 -30.33 20.77
C TYR A 108 -5.59 -31.07 21.29
N GLN A 109 -4.49 -31.01 20.55
CA GLN A 109 -3.24 -31.66 20.97
C GLN A 109 -2.64 -31.03 22.24
N ARG A 110 -2.83 -29.73 22.47
CA ARG A 110 -2.46 -29.08 23.75
C ARG A 110 -3.28 -29.58 24.94
N LEU A 111 -4.56 -29.90 24.72
CA LEU A 111 -5.41 -30.46 25.78
C LEU A 111 -5.01 -31.89 26.14
N LEU A 112 -4.63 -32.70 25.14
CA LEU A 112 -4.15 -34.05 25.36
C LEU A 112 -2.74 -34.09 25.97
N HIS A 113 -1.88 -33.16 25.55
CA HIS A 113 -0.49 -33.10 25.95
C HIS A 113 -0.16 -31.69 26.43
N PRO A 114 -0.15 -31.44 27.76
CA PRO A 114 0.11 -30.11 28.32
C PRO A 114 1.49 -29.53 27.95
N SER A 115 2.45 -30.39 27.59
CA SER A 115 3.79 -30.02 27.13
C SER A 115 3.91 -29.92 25.60
N TYR A 116 2.82 -30.02 24.86
CA TYR A 116 2.84 -29.92 23.39
C TYR A 116 3.02 -28.46 22.96
N ALA A 117 4.22 -28.17 22.44
CA ALA A 117 4.51 -26.98 21.68
C ALA A 117 4.36 -27.30 20.18
N PRO A 118 3.51 -26.60 19.42
CA PRO A 118 3.44 -26.78 17.98
C PRO A 118 4.79 -26.42 17.35
N ASN A 119 5.25 -27.23 16.40
CA ASN A 119 6.52 -26.99 15.72
C ASN A 119 6.46 -25.66 14.96
N PRO A 120 7.43 -24.75 15.17
CA PRO A 120 7.49 -23.47 14.47
C PRO A 120 7.69 -23.63 12.95
N ASN A 121 8.16 -24.81 12.50
CA ASN A 121 8.35 -25.14 11.09
C ASN A 121 7.06 -25.53 10.35
N ASP A 122 5.97 -25.82 11.07
CA ASP A 122 4.66 -26.11 10.47
C ASP A 122 3.84 -24.84 10.22
N ALA A 123 4.28 -23.68 10.73
CA ALA A 123 3.75 -22.39 10.33
C ALA A 123 4.17 -22.13 8.88
N ASP A 124 3.17 -22.18 7.98
CA ASP A 124 3.33 -22.10 6.53
C ASP A 124 4.42 -21.11 6.07
N ARG A 125 5.34 -21.63 5.24
CA ARG A 125 6.36 -20.89 4.47
C ARG A 125 5.80 -19.74 3.62
N LEU A 126 4.48 -19.57 3.50
CA LEU A 126 3.81 -18.47 2.80
C LEU A 126 3.74 -17.17 3.61
N ILE A 127 3.85 -17.23 4.95
CA ILE A 127 3.96 -16.02 5.80
C ILE A 127 5.42 -15.55 5.89
N ALA A 128 6.37 -16.42 5.55
CA ALA A 128 7.81 -16.13 5.63
C ALA A 128 8.32 -15.11 4.58
N THR A 129 7.47 -14.58 3.70
CA THR A 129 7.84 -13.55 2.71
C THR A 129 7.50 -12.12 3.11
N SER A 130 6.78 -11.88 4.22
CA SER A 130 6.39 -10.51 4.58
C SER A 130 6.75 -10.03 5.97
N ASP A 131 6.93 -10.87 7.01
CA ASP A 131 7.44 -10.41 8.31
C ASP A 131 7.82 -11.61 9.19
N ALA A 132 9.09 -12.02 9.19
CA ALA A 132 9.59 -13.04 10.11
C ALA A 132 10.18 -12.39 11.39
N PRO A 133 9.82 -12.87 12.60
CA PRO A 133 10.56 -12.55 13.81
C PRO A 133 11.90 -13.27 13.74
N ILE A 134 12.95 -12.49 13.93
CA ILE A 134 14.34 -12.97 13.85
C ILE A 134 14.62 -13.79 15.09
N VAL A 135 14.41 -15.09 14.95
CA VAL A 135 15.01 -16.11 15.81
C VAL A 135 16.30 -16.52 15.12
N GLU A 136 17.37 -15.85 15.52
CA GLU A 136 18.65 -16.48 15.92
C GLU A 136 18.96 -17.83 15.25
N GLU A 137 19.27 -17.81 13.97
CA GLU A 137 20.37 -18.62 13.47
C GLU A 137 21.29 -17.68 12.69
N ASP A 138 22.49 -17.55 13.22
CA ASP A 138 23.66 -16.81 12.74
C ASP A 138 24.17 -17.41 11.41
N THR A 139 23.25 -17.59 10.47
CA THR A 139 23.54 -17.87 9.08
C THR A 139 23.80 -16.51 8.47
N LEU A 140 25.08 -16.15 8.31
CA LEU A 140 25.43 -15.16 7.29
C LEU A 140 24.61 -15.55 6.07
N THR A 141 23.66 -14.68 5.69
CA THR A 141 22.70 -15.00 4.65
C THR A 141 23.49 -15.54 3.47
N PRO A 142 23.31 -16.80 3.05
CA PRO A 142 24.17 -17.38 2.02
C PRO A 142 24.13 -16.54 0.75
N SER A 143 23.02 -15.83 0.53
CA SER A 143 22.83 -14.80 -0.48
C SER A 143 23.80 -13.61 -0.37
N LEU A 144 24.13 -13.12 0.84
CA LEU A 144 25.09 -12.04 1.04
C LEU A 144 26.52 -12.47 0.73
N VAL A 145 26.94 -13.61 1.29
CA VAL A 145 28.28 -14.15 1.02
C VAL A 145 28.43 -14.40 -0.48
N PHE A 146 27.38 -14.90 -1.13
CA PHE A 146 27.34 -15.09 -2.58
C PHE A 146 27.39 -13.79 -3.38
N ASN A 147 26.71 -12.72 -2.93
CA ASN A 147 26.76 -11.40 -3.58
C ASN A 147 28.17 -10.80 -3.53
N ILE A 148 28.79 -10.80 -2.34
CA ILE A 148 30.17 -10.33 -2.15
C ILE A 148 31.15 -11.22 -2.93
N PHE A 149 30.91 -12.53 -2.99
CA PHE A 149 31.76 -13.43 -3.75
C PHE A 149 31.71 -13.15 -5.26
N ILE A 150 30.51 -12.91 -5.81
CA ILE A 150 30.34 -12.56 -7.22
C ILE A 150 30.99 -11.22 -7.53
N SER A 151 30.80 -10.20 -6.70
CA SER A 151 31.39 -8.88 -6.92
C SER A 151 32.92 -8.95 -6.93
N VAL A 152 33.52 -9.72 -6.02
CA VAL A 152 34.98 -9.92 -5.92
C VAL A 152 35.51 -10.69 -7.13
N LEU A 153 34.84 -11.76 -7.56
CA LEU A 153 35.25 -12.54 -8.73
C LEU A 153 35.16 -11.72 -10.02
N VAL A 154 34.04 -11.04 -10.25
CA VAL A 154 33.84 -10.20 -11.44
C VAL A 154 34.84 -9.04 -11.44
N THR A 155 35.05 -8.37 -10.30
CA THR A 155 36.04 -7.29 -10.17
C THR A 155 37.46 -7.80 -10.43
N GLY A 156 37.85 -8.93 -9.84
CA GLY A 156 39.18 -9.52 -10.02
C GLY A 156 39.43 -9.94 -11.48
N PHE A 157 38.46 -10.59 -12.11
CA PHE A 157 38.57 -10.99 -13.51
C PHE A 157 38.53 -9.79 -14.46
N SER A 158 37.67 -8.81 -14.21
CA SER A 158 37.56 -7.59 -15.01
C SER A 158 38.82 -6.74 -14.96
N THR A 159 39.39 -6.53 -13.77
CA THR A 159 40.64 -5.78 -13.61
C THR A 159 41.83 -6.52 -14.23
N TYR A 160 41.92 -7.84 -14.07
CA TYR A 160 42.93 -8.64 -14.75
C TYR A 160 42.81 -8.55 -16.27
N TRP A 161 41.61 -8.74 -16.81
CA TRP A 161 41.33 -8.66 -18.25
C TRP A 161 41.58 -7.25 -18.82
N ALA A 162 41.27 -6.20 -18.04
CA ALA A 162 41.59 -4.82 -18.41
C ALA A 162 43.10 -4.58 -18.45
N LEU A 163 43.87 -5.12 -17.51
CA LEU A 163 45.33 -4.98 -17.45
C LEU A 163 46.06 -5.82 -18.51
N THR A 164 45.42 -6.87 -19.04
CA THR A 164 45.96 -7.64 -20.18
C THR A 164 45.61 -6.98 -21.51
N ARG A 165 44.41 -6.40 -21.65
CA ARG A 165 43.96 -5.79 -22.91
C ARG A 165 44.42 -4.35 -23.10
N PHE A 166 44.56 -3.57 -22.02
CA PHE A 166 44.97 -2.16 -22.06
C PHE A 166 46.37 -1.97 -21.47
N THR A 167 47.19 -1.18 -22.16
CA THR A 167 48.53 -0.78 -21.71
C THR A 167 48.43 0.06 -20.44
N MET A 168 49.21 -0.28 -19.41
CA MET A 168 49.24 0.52 -18.18
C MET A 168 49.61 1.98 -18.49
N PRO A 169 48.89 2.97 -17.92
CA PRO A 169 49.26 4.37 -18.05
C PRO A 169 50.65 4.60 -17.43
N ASN A 170 51.45 5.47 -18.05
CA ASN A 170 52.84 5.73 -17.68
C ASN A 170 53.06 6.08 -16.20
N VAL A 171 52.03 6.62 -15.52
CA VAL A 171 52.06 6.93 -14.09
C VAL A 171 52.13 5.66 -13.25
N LEU A 172 51.34 4.64 -13.58
CA LEU A 172 51.35 3.36 -12.87
C LEU A 172 52.65 2.60 -13.14
N ALA A 173 53.12 2.61 -14.39
CA ALA A 173 54.36 1.95 -14.76
C ALA A 173 55.58 2.49 -13.99
N ARG A 174 55.64 3.80 -13.71
CA ARG A 174 56.69 4.43 -12.90
C ARG A 174 56.65 4.04 -11.42
N ILE A 175 55.45 3.86 -10.87
CA ILE A 175 55.25 3.47 -9.46
C ILE A 175 55.57 1.97 -9.27
N PHE A 176 55.22 1.13 -10.24
CA PHE A 176 55.46 -0.32 -10.14
C PHE A 176 56.85 -0.74 -10.63
N SER A 177 57.54 0.07 -11.45
CA SER A 177 58.93 -0.20 -11.87
C SER A 177 59.93 -0.15 -10.73
N SER A 178 59.64 0.53 -9.62
CA SER A 178 60.51 0.50 -8.43
C SER A 178 60.37 -0.79 -7.62
N TRP A 179 59.32 -1.58 -7.86
CA TRP A 179 59.05 -2.83 -7.14
C TRP A 179 59.38 -4.07 -7.97
N THR A 180 59.34 -3.97 -9.30
CA THR A 180 59.72 -5.05 -10.20
C THR A 180 61.10 -4.75 -10.78
N GLY A 181 62.12 -5.49 -10.33
CA GLY A 181 63.50 -5.39 -10.84
C GLY A 181 63.64 -5.62 -12.36
N PRO A 182 64.87 -5.50 -12.91
CA PRO A 182 65.12 -5.47 -14.35
C PRO A 182 64.57 -6.70 -15.09
N ARG A 183 64.02 -6.46 -16.28
CA ARG A 183 63.37 -7.47 -17.13
C ARG A 183 64.34 -8.59 -17.52
N THR A 184 63.92 -9.84 -17.29
CA THR A 184 64.51 -11.02 -17.94
C THR A 184 63.43 -11.68 -18.78
N ASP A 185 63.59 -11.57 -20.09
CA ASP A 185 62.68 -12.07 -21.11
C ASP A 185 63.06 -13.50 -21.43
N VAL A 186 62.27 -14.51 -21.02
CA VAL A 186 62.49 -15.90 -21.43
C VAL A 186 61.15 -16.67 -21.50
N PHE A 187 60.76 -17.00 -22.74
CA PHE A 187 59.76 -17.97 -23.22
C PHE A 187 58.29 -17.89 -22.73
N SER A 188 57.42 -17.31 -23.56
CA SER A 188 56.23 -18.00 -24.10
C SER A 188 55.51 -17.12 -25.13
N GLU A 189 55.29 -17.71 -26.29
CA GLU A 189 54.68 -17.16 -27.48
C GLU A 189 53.15 -17.08 -27.30
N GLU A 190 52.64 -15.99 -26.73
CA GLU A 190 51.30 -15.45 -27.05
C GLU A 190 51.12 -14.04 -26.46
N GLN A 191 50.78 -13.10 -27.34
CA GLN A 191 50.22 -11.77 -27.06
C GLN A 191 51.10 -10.74 -26.29
N ALA A 192 51.98 -10.08 -27.04
CA ALA A 192 52.68 -8.88 -26.60
C ALA A 192 51.72 -7.68 -26.37
N THR A 193 51.49 -7.31 -25.10
CA THR A 193 51.03 -5.97 -24.72
C THR A 193 51.72 -5.49 -23.44
N GLY A 194 52.62 -4.52 -23.56
CA GLY A 194 52.96 -3.51 -22.55
C GLY A 194 53.20 -3.92 -21.09
N GLY A 195 54.47 -4.08 -20.73
CA GLY A 195 55.07 -3.35 -19.61
C GLY A 195 55.10 -3.99 -18.21
N ALA A 196 54.05 -4.67 -17.79
CA ALA A 196 53.94 -5.26 -16.44
C ALA A 196 54.01 -6.79 -16.48
N SER A 197 54.76 -7.41 -15.57
CA SER A 197 54.86 -8.88 -15.49
C SER A 197 53.50 -9.49 -15.13
N ALA A 198 53.26 -10.74 -15.52
CA ALA A 198 52.01 -11.44 -15.21
C ALA A 198 51.70 -11.41 -13.70
N ALA A 199 52.73 -11.50 -12.85
CA ALA A 199 52.61 -11.40 -11.40
C ALA A 199 52.06 -10.06 -10.92
N VAL A 200 52.46 -8.93 -11.54
CA VAL A 200 51.96 -7.59 -11.18
C VAL A 200 50.47 -7.45 -11.52
N ARG A 201 50.05 -8.01 -12.67
CA ARG A 201 48.64 -7.96 -13.09
C ARG A 201 47.75 -8.72 -12.11
N VAL A 202 48.21 -9.89 -11.65
CA VAL A 202 47.53 -10.70 -10.64
C VAL A 202 47.51 -10.02 -9.28
N LEU A 203 48.62 -9.40 -8.86
CA LEU A 203 48.70 -8.70 -7.57
C LEU A 203 47.74 -7.49 -7.56
N LEU A 204 47.72 -6.72 -8.64
CA LEU A 204 46.88 -5.53 -8.75
C LEU A 204 45.38 -5.89 -8.83
N SER A 205 45.03 -6.95 -9.54
CA SER A 205 43.63 -7.43 -9.59
C SER A 205 43.16 -7.99 -8.24
N LEU A 206 44.03 -8.71 -7.52
CA LEU A 206 43.73 -9.22 -6.18
C LEU A 206 43.55 -8.08 -5.18
N PHE A 207 44.39 -7.04 -5.24
CA PHE A 207 44.26 -5.86 -4.39
C PHE A 207 42.98 -5.06 -4.66
N ALA A 208 42.62 -4.89 -5.94
CA ALA A 208 41.38 -4.25 -6.32
C ALA A 208 40.15 -5.02 -5.82
N ALA A 209 40.15 -6.35 -5.98
CA ALA A 209 39.08 -7.22 -5.51
C ALA A 209 38.97 -7.22 -3.97
N LEU A 210 40.09 -7.23 -3.25
CA LEU A 210 40.12 -7.15 -1.78
C LEU A 210 39.54 -5.83 -1.26
N THR A 211 39.86 -4.70 -1.92
CA THR A 211 39.35 -3.38 -1.53
C THR A 211 37.83 -3.32 -1.67
N VAL A 212 37.28 -3.89 -2.75
CA VAL A 212 35.83 -3.99 -2.96
C VAL A 212 35.17 -4.87 -1.91
N ALA A 213 35.75 -6.04 -1.61
CA ALA A 213 35.25 -6.93 -0.56
C ALA A 213 35.12 -6.22 0.80
N ILE A 214 36.14 -5.45 1.17
CA ILE A 214 36.15 -4.67 2.41
C ILE A 214 35.04 -3.61 2.37
N ALA A 215 34.94 -2.83 1.29
CA ALA A 215 33.92 -1.80 1.17
C ALA A 215 32.48 -2.35 1.29
N GLU A 216 32.19 -3.47 0.64
CA GLU A 216 30.87 -4.12 0.71
C GLU A 216 30.57 -4.68 2.10
N SER A 217 31.56 -5.29 2.75
CA SER A 217 31.40 -5.78 4.13
C SER A 217 31.08 -4.65 5.12
N PHE A 218 31.71 -3.48 4.95
CA PHE A 218 31.44 -2.30 5.76
C PHE A 218 30.05 -1.73 5.51
N LEU A 219 29.58 -1.71 4.25
CA LEU A 219 28.24 -1.24 3.91
C LEU A 219 27.18 -2.08 4.62
N TYR A 220 27.36 -3.40 4.66
CA TYR A 220 26.45 -4.30 5.35
C TYR A 220 26.53 -4.17 6.87
N ALA A 221 27.73 -4.09 7.45
CA ALA A 221 27.91 -3.86 8.88
C ALA A 221 27.21 -2.55 9.33
N ALA A 222 27.32 -1.50 8.52
CA ALA A 222 26.61 -0.23 8.76
C ALA A 222 25.07 -0.37 8.65
N TYR A 223 24.59 -1.21 7.73
CA TYR A 223 23.17 -1.51 7.58
C TYR A 223 22.61 -2.29 8.77
N LEU A 224 23.31 -3.32 9.25
CA LEU A 224 22.93 -4.07 10.46
C LEU A 224 22.82 -3.15 11.67
N GLY A 225 23.81 -2.27 11.86
CA GLY A 225 23.77 -1.28 12.93
C GLY A 225 22.57 -0.33 12.84
N LYS A 226 22.07 -0.01 11.64
CA LYS A 226 20.84 0.78 11.48
C LYS A 226 19.58 -0.01 11.83
N ILE A 227 19.49 -1.26 11.41
CA ILE A 227 18.33 -2.13 11.72
C ILE A 227 18.25 -2.38 13.23
N GLU A 228 19.36 -2.70 13.88
CA GLU A 228 19.39 -2.92 15.33
C GLU A 228 18.92 -1.68 16.07
N ARG A 229 19.39 -0.49 15.67
CA ARG A 229 18.93 0.79 16.23
C ARG A 229 17.43 0.98 16.03
N ALA A 230 16.89 0.65 14.85
CA ALA A 230 15.45 0.76 14.58
C ALA A 230 14.64 -0.20 15.46
N ARG A 231 15.05 -1.47 15.59
CA ARG A 231 14.37 -2.44 16.46
C ARG A 231 14.41 -2.05 17.94
N VAL A 232 15.52 -1.47 18.40
CA VAL A 232 15.60 -0.96 19.78
C VAL A 232 14.61 0.18 20.00
N GLN A 233 14.37 1.03 19.01
CA GLN A 233 13.35 2.09 19.10
C GLN A 233 11.93 1.52 19.04
N GLU A 234 11.66 0.54 18.16
CA GLU A 234 10.35 -0.12 18.09
C GLU A 234 10.01 -0.89 19.36
N ARG A 235 10.96 -1.62 19.94
CA ARG A 235 10.79 -2.33 21.23
C ARG A 235 10.48 -1.40 22.40
N LYS A 236 10.90 -0.13 22.33
CA LYS A 236 10.55 0.88 23.34
C LYS A 236 9.08 1.32 23.24
N VAL A 237 8.45 1.21 22.07
CA VAL A 237 7.04 1.52 21.86
C VAL A 237 6.20 0.28 22.19
N LYS A 238 5.89 0.08 23.47
CA LYS A 238 4.91 -0.95 23.87
C LYS A 238 3.49 -0.40 23.72
N GLU A 239 2.73 -0.98 22.80
CA GLU A 239 1.31 -0.68 22.61
C GLU A 239 0.51 -1.10 23.85
N ARG A 240 -0.11 -0.12 24.53
CA ARG A 240 -1.01 -0.37 25.65
C ARG A 240 -2.41 -0.65 25.09
N LYS A 241 -2.73 -1.92 24.88
CA LYS A 241 -4.09 -2.34 24.50
C LYS A 241 -5.01 -2.17 25.70
N THR A 242 -5.83 -1.12 25.68
CA THR A 242 -6.97 -1.00 26.59
C THR A 242 -8.11 -1.81 26.02
N VAL A 243 -8.61 -2.78 26.79
CA VAL A 243 -9.81 -3.53 26.46
C VAL A 243 -10.98 -2.55 26.47
N VAL A 244 -11.52 -2.24 25.30
CA VAL A 244 -12.80 -1.54 25.19
C VAL A 244 -13.88 -2.55 25.59
N GLY A 245 -14.80 -2.10 26.44
CA GLY A 245 -15.68 -2.89 27.29
C GLY A 245 -16.34 -4.12 26.66
N ALA A 246 -16.55 -5.13 27.50
CA ALA A 246 -17.42 -6.26 27.20
C ALA A 246 -18.84 -5.75 26.95
N VAL A 247 -19.38 -6.03 25.77
CA VAL A 247 -20.80 -5.80 25.45
C VAL A 247 -21.62 -6.78 26.28
N GLN A 248 -22.36 -6.25 27.25
CA GLN A 248 -23.33 -7.00 28.03
C GLN A 248 -24.64 -7.03 27.22
N ASP A 249 -25.02 -8.22 26.78
CA ASP A 249 -26.26 -8.48 26.07
C ASP A 249 -27.43 -8.46 27.08
N SER A 250 -28.19 -7.38 27.10
CA SER A 250 -29.53 -7.36 27.71
C SER A 250 -30.36 -6.27 27.02
N GLY A 251 -31.32 -6.69 26.21
CA GLY A 251 -32.18 -5.79 25.45
C GLY A 251 -33.12 -4.96 26.33
N GLN A 252 -33.21 -3.67 26.04
CA GLN A 252 -34.46 -2.90 25.96
C GLN A 252 -34.21 -1.50 25.38
N VAL A 253 -35.22 -1.05 24.63
CA VAL A 253 -35.24 0.05 23.65
C VAL A 253 -35.36 1.44 24.30
N ALA A 254 -34.56 2.42 23.86
CA ALA A 254 -34.96 3.84 23.76
C ALA A 254 -34.01 4.61 22.83
N SER A 255 -34.59 5.37 21.89
CA SER A 255 -33.92 6.20 20.89
C SER A 255 -32.99 7.27 21.45
N ALA A 256 -31.80 7.38 20.86
CA ALA A 256 -31.17 8.65 20.51
C ALA A 256 -30.15 8.40 19.40
N GLU A 257 -30.41 8.97 18.23
CA GLU A 257 -29.45 9.08 17.15
C GLU A 257 -28.26 9.92 17.61
N GLN A 258 -27.08 9.30 17.69
CA GLN A 258 -25.82 9.97 17.43
C GLN A 258 -25.08 9.10 16.40
N GLU A 259 -24.94 9.64 15.19
CA GLU A 259 -24.09 9.09 14.14
C GLU A 259 -22.65 8.98 14.65
N GLU A 260 -22.30 7.83 15.19
CA GLU A 260 -20.92 7.41 15.36
C GLU A 260 -20.37 7.05 13.98
N VAL A 261 -19.81 8.04 13.29
CA VAL A 261 -19.02 7.79 12.09
C VAL A 261 -17.73 7.11 12.54
N GLU A 262 -17.75 5.78 12.59
CA GLU A 262 -16.57 4.94 12.75
C GLU A 262 -15.60 5.18 11.57
N ILE A 263 -14.67 6.11 11.76
CA ILE A 263 -13.52 6.30 10.88
C ILE A 263 -12.44 5.28 11.26
N TRP A 264 -12.72 3.99 11.06
CA TRP A 264 -11.71 2.93 11.17
C TRP A 264 -11.51 2.25 9.81
N GLY A 265 -10.82 2.95 8.92
CA GLY A 265 -10.29 2.34 7.70
C GLY A 265 -9.04 1.53 8.00
N LYS A 266 -9.18 0.22 8.18
CA LYS A 266 -8.06 -0.72 8.26
C LYS A 266 -7.40 -0.80 6.87
N GLY A 267 -6.22 -0.19 6.71
CA GLY A 267 -5.46 -0.29 5.47
C GLY A 267 -5.08 -1.74 5.17
N VAL A 268 -4.85 -2.07 3.90
CA VAL A 268 -4.56 -3.44 3.42
C VAL A 268 -3.32 -4.06 4.10
N ASN A 269 -2.49 -3.26 4.76
CA ASN A 269 -1.31 -3.68 5.51
C ASN A 269 -1.44 -3.50 7.05
N GLY A 270 -2.65 -3.44 7.60
CA GLY A 270 -2.86 -3.45 9.06
C GLY A 270 -2.44 -2.20 9.85
N GLY A 271 -1.91 -1.15 9.20
CA GLY A 271 -1.53 0.09 9.87
C GLY A 271 -2.70 1.07 10.07
N VAL A 272 -2.94 1.49 11.32
CA VAL A 272 -3.87 2.58 11.67
C VAL A 272 -3.23 3.93 11.32
N ARG A 273 -3.70 4.61 10.27
CA ARG A 273 -3.26 5.97 9.95
C ARG A 273 -4.23 6.98 10.55
N ARG A 274 -3.83 7.68 11.62
CA ARG A 274 -4.47 8.92 12.09
C ARG A 274 -4.37 9.97 10.98
N ARG A 275 -5.42 10.17 10.18
CA ARG A 275 -5.53 11.38 9.36
C ARG A 275 -6.06 12.51 10.24
N VAL A 276 -5.10 13.29 10.73
CA VAL A 276 -5.15 14.65 11.24
C VAL A 276 -6.50 15.37 11.00
N ARG A 277 -7.38 15.34 12.01
CA ARG A 277 -8.53 16.26 12.17
C ARG A 277 -8.12 17.57 12.88
N GLU A 278 -6.88 17.69 13.36
CA GLU A 278 -6.40 18.87 14.09
C GLU A 278 -6.29 20.14 13.23
N LYS A 279 -6.22 20.03 11.90
CA LYS A 279 -6.10 21.22 11.03
C LYS A 279 -7.39 22.04 10.92
N TRP A 280 -8.55 21.43 11.14
CA TRP A 280 -9.85 22.12 10.95
C TRP A 280 -10.35 22.82 12.21
N GLU A 281 -9.92 22.39 13.40
CA GLU A 281 -10.32 23.02 14.66
C GLU A 281 -9.50 24.30 14.95
N ARG A 282 -8.21 24.32 14.57
CA ARG A 282 -7.36 25.52 14.73
C ARG A 282 -7.76 26.70 13.85
N GLU A 283 -8.39 26.46 12.70
CA GLU A 283 -8.90 27.53 11.83
C GLU A 283 -10.24 28.11 12.33
N LYS A 284 -11.01 27.35 13.12
CA LYS A 284 -12.26 27.84 13.71
C LYS A 284 -12.08 28.64 15.00
N GLU A 285 -10.98 28.44 15.72
CA GLU A 285 -10.65 29.24 16.91
C GLU A 285 -9.95 30.57 16.57
N GLN A 286 -9.58 30.80 15.31
CA GLN A 286 -8.90 32.02 14.85
C GLN A 286 -9.76 32.93 13.94
N SER A 287 -11.07 32.68 13.82
CA SER A 287 -12.02 33.57 13.09
C SER A 287 -13.09 34.14 14.00
#